data_AF-A0A3Q3N7Y6-F1
#
_entry.id   AF-A0A3Q3N7Y6-F1
#
_cell.length_a   1.000
_cell.length_b   1.000
_cell.length_c   1.000
_cell.angle_alpha   90.00
_cell.angle_beta   90.00
_cell.angle_gamma   90.00
#
_symmetry.space_group_name_H-M   'P 1'
#
loop_
_entity.id
_entity.type
_entity.pdbx_description
1 polymer ?
#
loop_
_entity_poly.entity_id
_entity_poly.type
_entity_poly.pdbx_seq_one_letter_code
_entity_poly.pdbx_strand_id
1 'polypeptide(L)'
;LASTKDILYPYGPGTRDLETPKMDDGSSPEVTLLISFIFFNIPYRSIYINNNGVISFNVQVSQFTPEAFPLSDSRSFIAPLWADVHNGIRGDVYYRETTEPEILERATQDVRKYFKTHPGFTATWAFISTWHQVTFYGGSQTTPVNTFQTVLISDGVTSFSMFNYGEITWSTGTASGGDPLTGLGGTTAQSGFNGGDIGHFFNLPGSRSNDVVNIEQTTNVNTPGRWFFRVDTELIDPANGCSFNGKFYCQ
;
A
#
# COMPACT_ATOMS: atom_id res chain seq x y z
N LEU A 1 20.04 -2.91 14.62
CA LEU A 1 19.22 -3.07 13.41
C LEU A 1 17.86 -3.53 13.90
N ALA A 2 16.84 -2.68 13.83
CA ALA A 2 15.48 -3.11 14.17
C ALA A 2 15.11 -4.26 13.24
N SER A 3 14.56 -5.34 13.79
CA SER A 3 14.07 -6.47 12.99
C SER A 3 12.95 -5.96 12.09
N THR A 4 12.82 -6.44 10.86
CA THR A 4 11.73 -6.07 9.93
C THR A 4 10.33 -6.29 10.52
N LYS A 5 10.21 -7.07 11.60
CA LYS A 5 8.99 -7.18 12.44
C LYS A 5 8.59 -5.89 13.18
N ASP A 6 9.51 -4.96 13.43
CA ASP A 6 9.27 -3.80 14.31
C ASP A 6 8.54 -2.63 13.63
N ILE A 7 8.44 -2.60 12.29
CA ILE A 7 7.83 -1.46 11.58
C ILE A 7 6.33 -1.63 11.30
N LEU A 8 5.80 -2.85 11.30
CA LEU A 8 4.39 -3.09 10.99
C LEU A 8 3.49 -2.61 12.16
N TYR A 9 2.32 -2.08 11.82
CA TYR A 9 1.23 -1.90 12.78
C TYR A 9 0.61 -3.27 13.11
N PRO A 10 0.11 -3.52 14.32
CA PRO A 10 -0.50 -4.80 14.67
C PRO A 10 -1.60 -5.19 13.67
N TYR A 11 -1.61 -6.45 13.23
CA TYR A 11 -2.57 -6.98 12.25
C TYR A 11 -2.88 -8.46 12.51
N GLY A 12 -3.90 -8.98 11.81
CA GLY A 12 -4.30 -10.38 11.81
C GLY A 12 -5.46 -10.69 12.77
N PRO A 13 -5.76 -11.98 13.00
CA PRO A 13 -6.93 -12.38 13.78
C PRO A 13 -6.89 -11.89 15.23
N GLY A 14 -5.70 -11.76 15.81
CA GLY A 14 -5.51 -11.24 17.17
C GLY A 14 -5.94 -9.77 17.36
N THR A 15 -5.99 -8.99 16.27
CA THR A 15 -6.48 -7.60 16.26
C THR A 15 -7.89 -7.49 15.68
N ARG A 16 -8.58 -8.62 15.46
CA ARG A 16 -9.93 -8.72 14.90
C ARG A 16 -10.04 -8.15 13.48
N ASP A 17 -8.97 -8.31 12.70
CA ASP A 17 -8.98 -7.92 11.30
C ASP A 17 -9.97 -8.80 10.51
N LEU A 18 -10.61 -8.19 9.52
CA LEU A 18 -11.31 -8.93 8.48
C LEU A 18 -10.31 -9.47 7.46
N GLU A 19 -10.74 -10.47 6.70
CA GLU A 19 -9.93 -11.11 5.66
C GLU A 19 -10.63 -11.01 4.31
N THR A 20 -9.84 -10.89 3.24
CA THR A 20 -10.37 -11.08 1.88
C THR A 20 -10.56 -12.58 1.60
N PRO A 21 -11.32 -12.94 0.57
CA PRO A 21 -11.46 -14.35 0.17
C PRO A 21 -10.12 -14.98 -0.25
N LYS A 22 -10.01 -16.28 -0.01
CA LYS A 22 -8.91 -17.15 -0.48
C LYS A 22 -9.08 -17.50 -1.95
N MET A 23 -8.59 -16.62 -2.82
CA MET A 23 -8.66 -16.77 -4.27
C MET A 23 -7.66 -15.84 -4.94
N ASP A 24 -7.34 -16.10 -6.20
CA ASP A 24 -6.40 -15.32 -7.01
C ASP A 24 -6.76 -13.82 -7.05
N ASP A 25 -7.80 -13.47 -7.81
CA ASP A 25 -8.27 -12.10 -7.99
C ASP A 25 -9.35 -11.69 -7.00
N GLY A 26 -9.15 -12.04 -5.72
CA GLY A 26 -10.12 -11.75 -4.67
C GLY A 26 -10.13 -10.28 -4.25
N SER A 27 -11.27 -9.82 -3.76
CA SER A 27 -11.40 -8.51 -3.12
C SER A 27 -12.36 -8.56 -1.93
N SER A 28 -12.20 -7.61 -1.00
CA SER A 28 -13.21 -7.36 0.02
C SER A 28 -14.54 -6.94 -0.61
N PRO A 29 -15.67 -7.08 0.12
CA PRO A 29 -16.84 -6.26 -0.18
C PRO A 29 -16.49 -4.76 -0.04
N GLU A 30 -17.42 -3.89 -0.47
CA GLU A 30 -17.29 -2.46 -0.24
C GLU A 30 -17.20 -2.17 1.26
N VAL A 31 -16.13 -1.49 1.67
CA VAL A 31 -15.95 -1.05 3.04
C VAL A 31 -16.36 0.42 3.12
N THR A 32 -17.51 0.69 3.75
CA THR A 32 -17.94 2.07 4.03
C THR A 32 -17.17 2.62 5.21
N LEU A 33 -16.52 3.78 5.03
CA LEU A 33 -15.67 4.42 6.03
C LEU A 33 -16.47 5.28 7.01
N LEU A 34 -16.07 5.26 8.28
CA LEU A 34 -16.60 6.10 9.36
C LEU A 34 -16.40 7.60 9.08
N ILE A 35 -15.29 7.95 8.41
CA ILE A 35 -14.98 9.32 7.99
C ILE A 35 -14.68 9.36 6.48
N SER A 36 -14.70 10.56 5.89
CA SER A 36 -14.13 10.72 4.56
C SER A 36 -12.61 10.64 4.61
N PHE A 37 -12.02 9.82 3.75
CA PHE A 37 -10.58 9.86 3.49
C PHE A 37 -10.32 10.72 2.26
N ILE A 38 -9.48 11.73 2.37
CA ILE A 38 -9.22 12.66 1.27
C ILE A 38 -8.00 12.17 0.49
N PHE A 39 -8.16 11.97 -0.81
CA PHE A 39 -7.10 11.52 -1.70
C PHE A 39 -7.14 12.33 -2.99
N PHE A 40 -6.04 13.01 -3.33
CA PHE A 40 -5.97 13.95 -4.45
C PHE A 40 -7.08 15.02 -4.42
N ASN A 41 -7.26 15.71 -3.28
CA ASN A 41 -8.36 16.67 -3.02
C ASN A 41 -9.79 16.09 -3.11
N ILE A 42 -9.97 14.79 -3.33
CA ILE A 42 -11.29 14.16 -3.47
C ILE A 42 -11.62 13.40 -2.19
N PRO A 43 -12.77 13.67 -1.53
CA PRO A 43 -13.20 12.91 -0.36
C PRO A 43 -13.85 11.58 -0.79
N TYR A 44 -13.34 10.48 -0.28
CA TYR A 44 -13.90 9.14 -0.51
C TYR A 44 -14.57 8.61 0.76
N ARG A 45 -15.68 7.89 0.57
CA ARG A 45 -16.49 7.29 1.66
C ARG A 45 -16.45 5.77 1.67
N SER A 46 -15.86 5.16 0.65
CA SER A 46 -15.69 3.72 0.60
C SER A 46 -14.42 3.31 -0.11
N ILE A 47 -13.93 2.13 0.27
CA ILE A 47 -12.75 1.49 -0.30
C ILE A 47 -12.99 0.00 -0.52
N TYR A 48 -12.14 -0.59 -1.36
CA TYR A 48 -12.02 -2.03 -1.57
C TYR A 48 -10.56 -2.44 -1.38
N ILE A 49 -10.36 -3.60 -0.75
CA ILE A 49 -9.03 -4.19 -0.54
C ILE A 49 -8.92 -5.34 -1.51
N ASN A 50 -7.96 -5.25 -2.43
CA ASN A 50 -7.75 -6.25 -3.46
C ASN A 50 -6.54 -7.15 -3.11
N ASN A 51 -6.65 -8.44 -3.44
CA ASN A 51 -5.61 -9.42 -3.17
C ASN A 51 -4.28 -9.06 -3.85
N ASN A 52 -4.34 -8.48 -5.05
CA ASN A 52 -3.22 -8.04 -5.86
C ASN A 52 -2.48 -6.81 -5.32
N GLY A 53 -2.69 -6.41 -4.06
CA GLY A 53 -1.88 -5.34 -3.44
C GLY A 53 -2.37 -3.93 -3.71
N VAL A 54 -3.68 -3.75 -3.87
CA VAL A 54 -4.32 -2.46 -4.19
C VAL A 54 -5.44 -2.14 -3.19
N ILE A 55 -5.52 -0.87 -2.78
CA ILE A 55 -6.68 -0.28 -2.11
C ILE A 55 -7.31 0.70 -3.08
N SER A 56 -8.51 0.40 -3.58
CA SER A 56 -9.22 1.25 -4.55
C SER A 56 -10.40 1.97 -3.93
N PHE A 57 -10.71 3.16 -4.45
CA PHE A 57 -11.79 3.99 -3.97
C PHE A 57 -13.02 3.88 -4.87
N ASN A 58 -14.22 3.77 -4.27
CA ASN A 58 -15.54 3.65 -4.92
C ASN A 58 -15.77 2.46 -5.86
N VAL A 59 -14.73 1.92 -6.51
CA VAL A 59 -14.81 0.82 -7.48
C VAL A 59 -13.74 -0.22 -7.21
N GLN A 60 -14.04 -1.48 -7.55
CA GLN A 60 -13.05 -2.57 -7.52
C GLN A 60 -12.07 -2.44 -8.69
N VAL A 61 -10.82 -2.87 -8.46
CA VAL A 61 -9.83 -3.11 -9.50
C VAL A 61 -9.79 -4.62 -9.74
N SER A 62 -9.93 -5.07 -10.99
CA SER A 62 -9.97 -6.49 -11.36
C SER A 62 -8.74 -6.95 -12.15
N GLN A 63 -7.78 -6.05 -12.37
CA GLN A 63 -6.58 -6.30 -13.16
C GLN A 63 -5.49 -6.91 -12.27
N PHE A 64 -4.95 -8.03 -12.73
CA PHE A 64 -3.85 -8.76 -12.07
C PHE A 64 -2.48 -8.33 -12.58
N THR A 65 -2.34 -8.08 -13.89
CA THR A 65 -1.09 -7.52 -14.45
C THR A 65 -1.04 -6.01 -14.18
N PRO A 66 0.01 -5.52 -13.51
CA PRO A 66 0.12 -4.09 -13.21
C PRO A 66 0.31 -3.23 -14.45
N GLU A 67 -0.40 -2.10 -14.49
CA GLU A 67 -0.26 -1.08 -15.53
C GLU A 67 0.56 0.12 -15.01
N ALA A 68 1.30 0.80 -15.90
CA ALA A 68 2.11 1.95 -15.50
C ALA A 68 1.22 3.14 -15.18
N PHE A 69 1.48 3.81 -14.06
CA PHE A 69 0.83 5.08 -13.76
C PHE A 69 1.37 6.20 -14.66
N PRO A 70 0.52 7.16 -15.08
CA PRO A 70 -0.90 7.31 -14.72
C PRO A 70 -1.86 6.41 -15.53
N LEU A 71 -2.92 5.93 -14.87
CA LEU A 71 -4.10 5.35 -15.53
C LEU A 71 -5.20 6.39 -15.60
N SER A 72 -5.67 6.67 -16.82
CA SER A 72 -6.70 7.68 -17.13
C SER A 72 -8.11 7.09 -17.25
N ASP A 73 -8.36 5.99 -16.54
CA ASP A 73 -9.61 5.23 -16.59
C ASP A 73 -10.57 5.58 -15.42
N SER A 74 -10.35 6.73 -14.77
CA SER A 74 -11.11 7.24 -13.63
C SER A 74 -10.99 6.42 -12.33
N ARG A 75 -10.11 5.40 -12.28
CA ARG A 75 -9.93 4.60 -11.07
C ARG A 75 -8.85 5.19 -10.18
N SER A 76 -9.28 5.68 -9.03
CA SER A 76 -8.39 6.13 -7.97
C SER A 76 -8.02 4.98 -7.05
N PHE A 77 -6.73 4.78 -6.81
CA PHE A 77 -6.27 3.74 -5.91
C PHE A 77 -4.85 3.98 -5.39
N ILE A 78 -4.56 3.29 -4.29
CA ILE A 78 -3.28 3.23 -3.60
C ILE A 78 -2.71 1.83 -3.82
N ALA A 79 -1.49 1.74 -4.33
CA ALA A 79 -0.81 0.48 -4.60
C ALA A 79 0.50 0.45 -3.81
N PRO A 80 0.54 -0.08 -2.57
CA PRO A 80 1.81 -0.36 -1.90
C PRO A 80 2.68 -1.29 -2.76
N LEU A 81 2.10 -2.37 -3.31
CA LEU A 81 2.78 -3.27 -4.22
C LEU A 81 1.74 -3.99 -5.08
N TRP A 82 1.37 -3.41 -6.21
CA TRP A 82 0.43 -4.04 -7.13
C TRP A 82 1.14 -5.10 -7.96
N ALA A 83 0.77 -6.36 -7.76
CA ALA A 83 1.26 -7.52 -8.50
C ALA A 83 0.22 -8.65 -8.47
N ASP A 84 0.42 -9.66 -9.31
CA ASP A 84 -0.47 -10.82 -9.46
C ASP A 84 -0.32 -11.79 -8.26
N VAL A 85 -1.02 -11.49 -7.17
CA VAL A 85 -0.97 -12.18 -5.87
C VAL A 85 -1.98 -13.31 -5.82
N HIS A 86 -1.57 -14.48 -5.33
CA HIS A 86 -2.48 -15.61 -5.15
C HIS A 86 -2.55 -16.05 -3.68
N ASN A 87 -3.43 -15.41 -2.90
CA ASN A 87 -3.60 -15.73 -1.47
C ASN A 87 -4.36 -17.05 -1.22
N GLY A 88 -5.04 -17.60 -2.24
CA GLY A 88 -5.66 -18.94 -2.23
C GLY A 88 -4.65 -20.10 -2.21
N ILE A 89 -3.40 -19.84 -2.61
CA ILE A 89 -2.28 -20.78 -2.49
C ILE A 89 -1.65 -20.58 -1.10
N ARG A 90 -1.15 -19.37 -0.83
CA ARG A 90 -0.44 -19.06 0.40
C ARG A 90 -0.57 -17.61 0.83
N GLY A 91 -0.63 -17.40 2.14
CA GLY A 91 -0.70 -16.09 2.77
C GLY A 91 -2.12 -15.56 2.89
N ASP A 92 -2.29 -14.47 3.62
CA ASP A 92 -3.57 -13.87 3.95
C ASP A 92 -3.57 -12.38 3.62
N VAL A 93 -4.74 -11.80 3.39
CA VAL A 93 -4.88 -10.34 3.27
C VAL A 93 -5.85 -9.87 4.34
N TYR A 94 -5.30 -9.17 5.32
CA TYR A 94 -6.01 -8.66 6.49
C TYR A 94 -6.33 -7.19 6.32
N TYR A 95 -7.48 -6.74 6.82
CA TYR A 95 -7.80 -5.32 6.89
C TYR A 95 -8.70 -4.97 8.07
N ARG A 96 -8.53 -3.76 8.60
CA ARG A 96 -9.47 -3.17 9.55
C ARG A 96 -9.49 -1.66 9.48
N GLU A 97 -10.68 -1.11 9.72
CA GLU A 97 -10.86 0.25 10.16
C GLU A 97 -10.72 0.31 11.69
N THR A 98 -10.06 1.34 12.23
CA THR A 98 -9.85 1.45 13.68
C THR A 98 -9.85 2.89 14.18
N THR A 99 -10.40 3.05 15.38
CA THR A 99 -10.31 4.26 16.21
C THR A 99 -9.74 3.93 17.59
N GLU A 100 -8.97 2.84 17.70
CA GLU A 100 -8.38 2.40 18.96
C GLU A 100 -7.32 3.41 19.46
N PRO A 101 -7.40 3.89 20.72
CA PRO A 101 -6.52 4.94 21.21
C PRO A 101 -5.02 4.66 21.06
N GLU A 102 -4.59 3.42 21.30
CA GLU A 102 -3.17 3.04 21.19
C GLU A 102 -2.66 3.13 19.74
N ILE A 103 -3.49 2.75 18.77
CA ILE A 103 -3.16 2.82 17.34
C ILE A 103 -3.16 4.29 16.88
N LEU A 104 -4.14 5.07 17.29
CA LEU A 104 -4.24 6.49 16.95
C LEU A 104 -3.11 7.31 17.57
N GLU A 105 -2.69 7.00 18.79
CA GLU A 105 -1.54 7.63 19.44
C GLU A 105 -0.25 7.33 18.67
N ARG A 106 -0.01 6.06 18.29
CA ARG A 106 1.13 5.69 17.44
C ARG A 106 1.10 6.41 16.10
N ALA A 107 -0.05 6.45 15.42
CA ALA A 107 -0.22 7.14 14.14
C ALA A 107 0.03 8.65 14.26
N THR A 108 -0.45 9.26 15.34
CA THR A 108 -0.22 10.67 15.68
C THR A 108 1.27 10.96 15.84
N GLN A 109 1.97 10.12 16.61
CA GLN A 109 3.41 10.26 16.82
C GLN A 109 4.19 10.09 15.52
N ASP A 110 3.83 9.12 14.68
CA ASP A 110 4.45 8.92 13.37
C ASP A 110 4.27 10.16 12.48
N VAL A 111 3.04 10.71 12.34
CA VAL A 111 2.80 11.91 11.53
C VAL A 111 3.62 13.09 12.06
N ARG A 112 3.56 13.40 13.36
CA ARG A 112 4.33 14.51 13.96
C ARG A 112 5.84 14.31 13.84
N LYS A 113 6.31 13.06 13.84
CA LYS A 113 7.72 12.72 13.66
C LYS A 113 8.20 13.07 12.25
N TYR A 114 7.46 12.69 11.21
CA TYR A 114 7.93 12.77 9.83
C TYR A 114 7.44 14.03 9.07
N PHE A 115 6.33 14.62 9.48
CA PHE A 115 5.79 15.87 8.94
C PHE A 115 5.93 16.99 9.97
N LYS A 116 7.13 17.58 10.05
CA LYS A 116 7.44 18.65 11.03
C LYS A 116 6.58 19.90 10.89
N THR A 117 5.95 20.09 9.73
CA THR A 117 4.96 21.14 9.45
C THR A 117 3.60 20.91 10.13
N HIS A 118 3.36 19.71 10.70
CA HIS A 118 2.10 19.32 11.33
C HIS A 118 2.27 18.92 12.81
N PRO A 119 2.90 19.75 13.67
CA PRO A 119 3.16 19.39 15.07
C PRO A 119 1.88 19.24 15.90
N GLY A 120 0.76 19.85 15.46
CA GLY A 120 -0.55 19.77 16.13
C GLY A 120 -1.46 18.65 15.64
N PHE A 121 -1.07 17.89 14.62
CA PHE A 121 -1.90 16.82 14.05
C PHE A 121 -2.28 15.79 15.12
N THR A 122 -3.52 15.31 15.14
CA THR A 122 -3.96 14.23 16.03
C THR A 122 -4.84 13.29 15.24
N ALA A 123 -4.40 12.05 15.05
CA ALA A 123 -5.18 11.06 14.32
C ALA A 123 -6.47 10.75 15.08
N THR A 124 -7.61 10.82 14.37
CA THR A 124 -8.91 10.40 14.89
C THR A 124 -9.37 9.09 14.26
N TRP A 125 -8.67 8.65 13.21
CA TRP A 125 -9.04 7.51 12.40
C TRP A 125 -7.81 6.89 11.74
N ALA A 126 -7.81 5.55 11.63
CA ALA A 126 -6.86 4.82 10.82
C ALA A 126 -7.51 3.63 10.11
N PHE A 127 -6.94 3.22 8.99
CA PHE A 127 -7.26 1.99 8.29
C PHE A 127 -5.98 1.22 7.98
N ILE A 128 -5.95 -0.06 8.34
CA ILE A 128 -4.77 -0.91 8.18
C ILE A 128 -5.12 -2.02 7.20
N SER A 129 -4.27 -2.24 6.19
CA SER A 129 -4.35 -3.40 5.29
C SER A 129 -2.99 -4.07 5.19
N THR A 130 -2.93 -5.38 5.44
CA THR A 130 -1.71 -6.16 5.41
C THR A 130 -1.87 -7.35 4.48
N TRP A 131 -0.99 -7.47 3.49
CA TRP A 131 -0.78 -8.69 2.71
C TRP A 131 0.32 -9.47 3.42
N HIS A 132 -0.05 -10.56 4.09
CA HIS A 132 0.83 -11.35 4.96
C HIS A 132 1.25 -12.65 4.28
N GLN A 133 2.57 -12.80 4.07
CA GLN A 133 3.17 -13.98 3.45
C GLN A 133 2.47 -14.45 2.17
N VAL A 134 2.02 -13.50 1.35
CA VAL A 134 1.32 -13.82 0.10
C VAL A 134 2.31 -14.28 -0.96
N THR A 135 1.94 -15.32 -1.71
CA THR A 135 2.70 -15.74 -2.91
C THR A 135 2.04 -15.20 -4.18
N PHE A 136 2.62 -15.52 -5.33
CA PHE A 136 2.21 -15.02 -6.64
C PHE A 136 1.44 -16.05 -7.46
N TYR A 137 0.71 -15.59 -8.48
CA TYR A 137 0.04 -16.47 -9.43
C TYR A 137 1.01 -17.38 -10.18
N GLY A 138 0.72 -18.68 -10.17
CA GLY A 138 1.60 -19.74 -10.67
C GLY A 138 2.71 -20.17 -9.70
N GLY A 139 2.70 -19.64 -8.48
CA GLY A 139 3.52 -20.13 -7.38
C GLY A 139 2.99 -21.42 -6.73
N SER A 140 3.52 -21.77 -5.57
CA SER A 140 3.12 -22.95 -4.78
C SER A 140 3.33 -22.74 -3.28
N GLN A 141 3.07 -23.76 -2.45
CA GLN A 141 3.32 -23.66 -1.00
C GLN A 141 4.78 -23.38 -0.64
N THR A 142 5.73 -23.66 -1.55
CA THR A 142 7.16 -23.52 -1.31
C THR A 142 7.80 -22.33 -2.03
N THR A 143 7.06 -21.58 -2.85
CA THR A 143 7.59 -20.39 -3.51
C THR A 143 7.78 -19.23 -2.53
N PRO A 144 8.58 -18.21 -2.90
CA PRO A 144 8.78 -17.01 -2.09
C PRO A 144 7.45 -16.32 -1.74
N VAL A 145 7.51 -15.53 -0.67
CA VAL A 145 6.35 -14.81 -0.13
C VAL A 145 6.71 -13.36 0.16
N ASN A 146 5.70 -12.49 0.07
CA ASN A 146 5.82 -11.09 0.41
C ASN A 146 4.97 -10.78 1.64
N THR A 147 5.47 -9.88 2.49
CA THR A 147 4.69 -9.25 3.55
C THR A 147 4.81 -7.74 3.46
N PHE A 148 3.69 -7.05 3.24
CA PHE A 148 3.63 -5.59 3.14
C PHE A 148 2.31 -5.05 3.69
N GLN A 149 2.31 -3.79 4.11
CA GLN A 149 1.19 -3.16 4.80
C GLN A 149 1.01 -1.72 4.34
N THR A 150 -0.25 -1.30 4.23
CA THR A 150 -0.64 0.11 4.14
C THR A 150 -1.37 0.52 5.41
N VAL A 151 -1.05 1.72 5.92
CA VAL A 151 -1.78 2.39 7.00
C VAL A 151 -2.25 3.74 6.48
N LEU A 152 -3.57 3.90 6.34
CA LEU A 152 -4.21 5.17 6.07
C LEU A 152 -4.50 5.86 7.40
N ILE A 153 -4.18 7.15 7.51
CA ILE A 153 -4.26 7.90 8.76
C ILE A 153 -4.95 9.24 8.48
N SER A 154 -5.90 9.64 9.32
CA SER A 154 -6.55 10.95 9.17
C SER A 154 -7.10 11.51 10.48
N ASP A 155 -7.22 12.83 10.54
CA ASP A 155 -7.95 13.60 11.55
C ASP A 155 -9.33 14.08 11.05
N GLY A 156 -9.76 13.62 9.85
CA GLY A 156 -10.97 14.05 9.16
C GLY A 156 -10.77 15.20 8.17
N VAL A 157 -9.59 15.82 8.15
CA VAL A 157 -9.24 16.94 7.24
C VAL A 157 -7.94 16.69 6.48
N THR A 158 -6.93 16.19 7.17
CA THR A 158 -5.62 15.83 6.62
C THR A 158 -5.55 14.32 6.49
N SER A 159 -4.98 13.81 5.38
CA SER A 159 -4.93 12.38 5.11
C SER A 159 -3.51 11.96 4.73
N PHE A 160 -3.05 10.86 5.32
CA PHE A 160 -1.73 10.29 5.10
C PHE A 160 -1.84 8.82 4.71
N SER A 161 -0.88 8.36 3.92
CA SER A 161 -0.69 6.95 3.57
C SER A 161 0.73 6.52 3.92
N MET A 162 0.86 5.50 4.74
CA MET A 162 2.13 4.86 5.10
C MET A 162 2.21 3.47 4.50
N PHE A 163 3.33 3.15 3.85
CA PHE A 163 3.65 1.79 3.44
C PHE A 163 4.75 1.23 4.34
N ASN A 164 4.57 0.01 4.82
CA ASN A 164 5.56 -0.74 5.57
C ASN A 164 5.81 -2.08 4.86
N TYR A 165 7.05 -2.34 4.48
CA TYR A 165 7.48 -3.55 3.80
C TYR A 165 8.28 -4.43 4.77
N GLY A 166 7.79 -5.64 5.02
CA GLY A 166 8.46 -6.61 5.89
C GLY A 166 9.50 -7.41 5.12
N GLU A 167 9.03 -8.29 4.25
CA GLU A 167 9.87 -9.10 3.35
C GLU A 167 9.29 -8.99 1.95
N ILE A 168 10.12 -8.64 0.96
CA ILE A 168 9.75 -8.56 -0.45
C ILE A 168 10.78 -9.36 -1.22
N THR A 169 10.34 -10.47 -1.82
CA THR A 169 11.21 -11.47 -2.45
C THR A 169 10.79 -11.82 -3.86
N TRP A 170 9.58 -11.41 -4.25
CA TRP A 170 9.05 -11.59 -5.60
C TRP A 170 8.33 -10.32 -6.06
N SER A 171 8.21 -10.12 -7.37
CA SER A 171 7.56 -8.95 -7.97
C SER A 171 6.61 -9.24 -9.11
N THR A 172 6.53 -10.49 -9.59
CA THR A 172 5.80 -10.83 -10.80
C THR A 172 5.18 -12.23 -10.74
N GLY A 173 3.89 -12.34 -11.09
CA GLY A 173 3.23 -13.64 -11.33
C GLY A 173 3.52 -14.21 -12.73
N THR A 174 3.29 -15.50 -12.90
CA THR A 174 3.60 -16.22 -14.16
C THR A 174 2.80 -15.71 -15.37
N ALA A 175 1.55 -15.25 -15.17
CA ALA A 175 0.74 -14.63 -16.23
C ALA A 175 1.35 -13.32 -16.73
N SER A 176 2.15 -12.66 -15.89
CA SER A 176 2.88 -11.43 -16.21
C SER A 176 4.32 -11.69 -16.67
N GLY A 177 4.67 -12.96 -16.95
CA GLY A 177 6.00 -13.37 -17.44
C GLY A 177 7.05 -13.58 -16.35
N GLY A 178 6.62 -13.71 -15.09
CA GLY A 178 7.50 -14.06 -13.97
C GLY A 178 7.95 -15.52 -14.01
N ASP A 179 9.14 -15.79 -13.47
CA ASP A 179 9.65 -17.15 -13.29
C ASP A 179 8.81 -17.92 -12.25
N PRO A 180 8.38 -19.17 -12.52
CA PRO A 180 7.45 -19.91 -11.66
C PRO A 180 8.04 -20.34 -10.30
N LEU A 181 9.36 -20.30 -10.12
CA LEU A 181 10.03 -20.69 -8.88
C LEU A 181 10.36 -19.48 -8.00
N THR A 182 10.67 -18.35 -8.63
CA THR A 182 11.18 -17.15 -7.94
C THR A 182 10.20 -15.99 -7.93
N GLY A 183 9.26 -15.93 -8.88
CA GLY A 183 8.33 -14.80 -9.04
C GLY A 183 9.04 -13.50 -9.47
N LEU A 184 10.15 -13.63 -10.20
CA LEU A 184 10.97 -12.53 -10.69
C LEU A 184 10.99 -12.48 -12.22
N GLY A 185 11.32 -11.31 -12.78
CA GLY A 185 11.30 -11.07 -14.23
C GLY A 185 9.94 -10.56 -14.72
N GLY A 186 9.70 -10.59 -16.04
CA GLY A 186 8.42 -10.18 -16.62
C GLY A 186 8.02 -8.73 -16.35
N THR A 187 6.72 -8.49 -16.21
CA THR A 187 6.14 -7.18 -15.82
C THR A 187 6.10 -7.06 -14.32
N THR A 188 7.08 -6.37 -13.74
CA THR A 188 7.24 -6.25 -12.29
C THR A 188 6.20 -5.34 -11.65
N ALA A 189 6.03 -5.54 -10.33
CA ALA A 189 5.08 -4.84 -9.48
C ALA A 189 5.10 -3.31 -9.64
N GLN A 190 3.92 -2.70 -9.52
CA GLN A 190 3.71 -1.26 -9.53
C GLN A 190 3.45 -0.75 -8.10
N SER A 191 4.28 0.18 -7.63
CA SER A 191 4.15 0.82 -6.32
C SER A 191 3.94 2.33 -6.45
N GLY A 192 2.88 2.85 -5.83
CA GLY A 192 2.54 4.27 -5.92
C GLY A 192 1.07 4.60 -5.68
N PHE A 193 0.67 5.73 -6.26
CA PHE A 193 -0.66 6.32 -6.16
C PHE A 193 -1.17 6.65 -7.56
N ASN A 194 -2.42 6.32 -7.85
CA ASN A 194 -3.10 6.70 -9.08
C ASN A 194 -4.40 7.44 -8.74
N GLY A 195 -4.59 8.65 -9.28
CA GLY A 195 -5.77 9.49 -9.06
C GLY A 195 -6.86 9.35 -10.11
N GLY A 196 -6.71 8.43 -11.07
CA GLY A 196 -7.70 8.16 -12.12
C GLY A 196 -7.61 9.08 -13.35
N ASP A 197 -6.65 10.01 -13.38
CA ASP A 197 -6.39 10.89 -14.51
C ASP A 197 -4.88 11.05 -14.79
N ILE A 198 -4.54 11.78 -15.85
CA ILE A 198 -3.17 11.94 -16.33
C ILE A 198 -2.32 12.84 -15.40
N GLY A 199 -2.95 13.73 -14.64
CA GLY A 199 -2.27 14.73 -13.80
C GLY A 199 -2.00 14.24 -12.38
N HIS A 200 -2.81 13.32 -11.86
CA HIS A 200 -2.73 12.87 -10.47
C HIS A 200 -2.17 11.45 -10.36
N PHE A 201 -0.86 11.34 -10.15
CA PHE A 201 -0.21 10.07 -9.84
C PHE A 201 1.12 10.28 -9.12
N PHE A 202 1.64 9.22 -8.52
CA PHE A 202 2.98 9.20 -7.97
C PHE A 202 3.57 7.79 -8.01
N ASN A 203 4.81 7.65 -8.49
CA ASN A 203 5.55 6.38 -8.52
C ASN A 203 6.63 6.36 -7.43
N LEU A 204 6.70 5.25 -6.67
CA LEU A 204 7.84 5.00 -5.80
C LEU A 204 9.10 4.65 -6.64
N PRO A 205 10.32 4.98 -6.17
CA PRO A 205 11.55 4.51 -6.79
C PRO A 205 11.57 3.00 -6.98
N GLY A 206 12.07 2.54 -8.14
CA GLY A 206 12.12 1.12 -8.48
C GLY A 206 10.79 0.51 -8.93
N SER A 207 9.65 1.22 -8.82
CA SER A 207 8.35 0.76 -9.32
C SER A 207 8.44 0.37 -10.80
N ARG A 208 7.88 -0.80 -11.17
CA ARG A 208 7.97 -1.40 -12.50
C ARG A 208 9.39 -1.61 -13.04
N SER A 209 10.38 -1.75 -12.16
CA SER A 209 11.71 -2.28 -12.49
C SER A 209 12.02 -3.53 -11.68
N ASN A 210 13.14 -4.19 -11.99
CA ASN A 210 13.63 -5.31 -11.19
C ASN A 210 14.07 -4.87 -9.78
N ASP A 211 14.28 -3.58 -9.55
CA ASP A 211 14.72 -3.04 -8.26
C ASP A 211 13.56 -2.90 -7.27
N VAL A 212 12.30 -3.10 -7.69
CA VAL A 212 11.11 -3.01 -6.81
C VAL A 212 11.19 -3.98 -5.62
N VAL A 213 11.94 -5.08 -5.76
CA VAL A 213 12.17 -6.04 -4.66
C VAL A 213 13.15 -5.55 -3.60
N ASN A 214 13.74 -4.35 -3.76
CA ASN A 214 14.56 -3.70 -2.73
C ASN A 214 13.76 -2.64 -1.94
N ILE A 215 12.45 -2.55 -2.14
CA ILE A 215 11.59 -1.51 -1.55
C ILE A 215 11.51 -1.58 -0.01
N GLU A 216 11.79 -2.75 0.55
CA GLU A 216 11.95 -3.04 1.98
C GLU A 216 13.27 -2.52 2.57
N GLN A 217 14.25 -2.16 1.73
CA GLN A 217 15.52 -1.56 2.15
C GLN A 217 15.56 -0.05 1.95
N THR A 218 14.69 0.48 1.09
CA THR A 218 14.60 1.91 0.75
C THR A 218 13.52 2.61 1.58
N THR A 219 13.54 3.95 1.62
CA THR A 219 12.66 4.76 2.47
C THR A 219 12.72 6.25 2.10
N ASN A 220 11.67 7.01 2.42
CA ASN A 220 11.70 8.48 2.44
C ASN A 220 11.71 9.07 3.86
N VAL A 221 11.78 8.24 4.90
CA VAL A 221 11.69 8.64 6.32
C VAL A 221 12.84 8.12 7.18
N ASN A 222 13.98 7.76 6.56
CA ASN A 222 15.16 7.21 7.23
C ASN A 222 14.85 5.97 8.09
N THR A 223 13.82 5.20 7.73
CA THR A 223 13.45 3.95 8.37
C THR A 223 13.28 2.92 7.24
N PRO A 224 14.25 2.02 7.01
CA PRO A 224 14.20 1.06 5.91
C PRO A 224 12.86 0.33 5.84
N GLY A 225 12.29 0.25 4.63
CA GLY A 225 11.01 -0.41 4.37
C GLY A 225 9.79 0.40 4.80
N ARG A 226 9.97 1.60 5.37
CA ARG A 226 8.86 2.52 5.64
C ARG A 226 8.86 3.66 4.65
N TRP A 227 7.70 3.90 4.05
CA TRP A 227 7.42 5.05 3.19
C TRP A 227 6.21 5.81 3.71
N PHE A 228 6.25 7.14 3.71
CA PHE A 228 5.17 7.93 4.28
C PHE A 228 4.86 9.18 3.47
N PHE A 229 3.58 9.39 3.19
CA PHE A 229 3.09 10.42 2.27
C PHE A 229 1.88 11.12 2.86
N ARG A 230 1.79 12.43 2.65
CA ARG A 230 0.54 13.18 2.75
C ARG A 230 -0.17 13.12 1.40
N VAL A 231 -1.47 12.85 1.42
CA VAL A 231 -2.23 12.47 0.22
C VAL A 231 -3.54 13.24 0.04
N ASP A 232 -3.90 14.13 0.96
CA ASP A 232 -5.12 14.94 0.88
C ASP A 232 -5.05 16.10 -0.14
N THR A 233 -3.85 16.48 -0.59
CA THR A 233 -3.63 17.62 -1.48
C THR A 233 -3.68 17.25 -2.97
N GLU A 234 -3.61 18.25 -3.85
CA GLU A 234 -3.57 18.07 -5.31
C GLU A 234 -2.42 17.14 -5.76
N LEU A 235 -1.27 17.21 -5.10
CA LEU A 235 -0.14 16.32 -5.36
C LEU A 235 0.18 15.50 -4.12
N ILE A 236 0.74 14.31 -4.31
CA ILE A 236 1.29 13.51 -3.22
C ILE A 236 2.53 14.22 -2.66
N ASP A 237 2.51 14.51 -1.36
CA ASP A 237 3.63 15.12 -0.66
C ASP A 237 4.40 14.04 0.14
N PRO A 238 5.54 13.55 -0.37
CA PRO A 238 6.36 12.60 0.38
C PRO A 238 7.00 13.30 1.57
N ALA A 239 7.05 12.62 2.71
CA ALA A 239 7.85 13.08 3.84
C ALA A 239 9.28 13.43 3.39
N ASN A 240 9.80 14.55 3.89
CA ASN A 240 11.09 15.15 3.51
C ASN A 240 11.19 15.71 2.07
N GLY A 241 10.06 15.90 1.36
CA GLY A 241 9.91 16.95 0.35
C GLY A 241 10.54 16.71 -1.03
N CYS A 242 10.73 15.46 -1.45
CA CYS A 242 11.46 15.14 -2.68
C CYS A 242 10.60 14.55 -3.80
N SER A 243 9.61 15.30 -4.31
CA SER A 243 8.84 14.89 -5.49
C SER A 243 8.75 15.98 -6.57
N PHE A 244 8.65 15.56 -7.83
CA PHE A 244 8.33 16.42 -8.98
C PHE A 244 7.55 15.61 -10.03
N ASN A 245 6.45 16.12 -10.57
CA ASN A 245 5.64 15.44 -11.61
C ASN A 245 5.40 13.93 -11.38
N GLY A 246 4.94 13.56 -10.18
CA GLY A 246 4.61 12.16 -9.87
C GLY A 246 5.80 11.21 -9.75
N LYS A 247 7.02 11.73 -9.56
CA LYS A 247 8.24 10.94 -9.33
C LYS A 247 8.99 11.42 -8.09
N PHE A 248 9.65 10.50 -7.40
CA PHE A 248 10.54 10.78 -6.28
C PHE A 248 11.98 11.03 -6.76
N TYR A 249 12.69 12.02 -6.19
CA TYR A 249 13.98 12.50 -6.72
C TYR A 249 15.16 12.51 -5.74
N CYS A 250 14.98 12.19 -4.45
CA CYS A 250 16.11 12.18 -3.51
C CYS A 250 16.72 10.78 -3.39
N GLN A 251 18.05 10.72 -3.51
CA GLN A 251 18.90 9.55 -3.23
C GLN A 251 19.36 9.57 -1.77
#